data_AF-A0A7W9ECM5-F1
#
_entry.id   AF-A0A7W9ECM5-F1
#
_cell.length_a   1.000
_cell.length_b   1.000
_cell.length_c   1.000
_cell.angle_alpha   90.00
_cell.angle_beta   90.00
_cell.angle_gamma   90.00
#
_symmetry.space_group_name_H-M   'P 1'
#
loop_
_entity.id
_entity.type
_entity.pdbx_description
1 polymer ?
#
loop_
_entity_poly.entity_id
_entity_poly.type
_entity_poly.pdbx_seq_one_letter_code
_entity_poly.pdbx_strand_id
1 'polypeptide(L)' 'MTNSAETKARRGDAGRDTDIAERLDQDPADEDAKLDHGLDESMDASDPPSIAQPGNGTDPAPSSGYDAEEERQRCK' A
#
# COMPACT_ATOMS: atom_id res chain seq x y z
N MET A 1 11.05 34.74 -3.66
CA MET A 1 12.13 33.74 -3.73
C MET A 1 11.49 32.38 -3.53
N THR A 2 11.13 31.73 -4.62
CA THR A 2 10.59 30.37 -4.62
C THR A 2 11.71 29.40 -4.32
N ASN A 3 11.53 28.47 -3.37
CA ASN A 3 12.28 27.21 -3.33
C ASN A 3 11.42 26.12 -2.67
N SER A 4 10.39 25.67 -3.40
CA SER A 4 9.69 24.39 -3.19
C SER A 4 10.56 23.21 -3.64
N ALA A 5 11.79 23.11 -3.13
CA ALA A 5 12.80 22.19 -3.63
C ALA A 5 13.31 21.16 -2.59
N GLU A 6 12.59 20.96 -1.49
CA GLU A 6 12.95 19.94 -0.49
C GLU A 6 11.95 18.77 -0.49
N THR A 7 11.42 18.44 -1.67
CA THR A 7 10.49 17.33 -1.88
C THR A 7 10.99 16.41 -3.01
N LYS A 8 12.23 15.90 -2.94
CA LYS A 8 12.70 14.91 -3.93
C LYS A 8 13.83 13.95 -3.54
N ALA A 9 13.78 13.41 -2.34
CA ALA A 9 14.37 12.10 -2.01
C ALA A 9 13.53 11.63 -0.81
N ARG A 10 12.81 10.52 -0.79
CA ARG A 10 12.96 9.21 -1.41
C ARG A 10 11.55 8.70 -1.67
N ARG A 11 11.14 8.64 -2.93
CA ARG A 11 9.81 8.11 -3.29
C ARG A 11 10.05 6.75 -3.91
N GLY A 12 10.19 5.70 -3.10
CA GLY A 12 10.31 4.35 -3.66
C GLY A 12 10.81 3.22 -2.76
N ASP A 13 11.41 3.50 -1.60
CA ASP A 13 11.91 2.44 -0.71
C ASP A 13 11.12 2.43 0.60
N ALA A 14 9.84 2.09 0.50
CA ALA A 14 9.04 1.84 1.70
C ALA A 14 9.62 0.60 2.40
N GLY A 15 10.35 0.78 3.50
CA GLY A 15 10.88 -0.32 4.31
C GLY A 15 12.40 -0.40 4.47
N ARG A 16 13.22 0.40 3.75
CA ARG A 16 14.69 0.27 3.80
C ARG A 16 15.46 1.59 3.65
N ASP A 17 15.02 2.62 4.34
CA ASP A 17 15.83 3.83 4.46
C ASP A 17 17.02 3.55 5.41
N THR A 18 18.20 3.26 4.85
CA THR A 18 19.45 3.02 5.59
C THR A 18 19.79 4.14 6.58
N ASP A 19 19.31 5.35 6.28
CA ASP A 19 19.47 6.54 7.09
C ASP A 19 18.71 6.46 8.43
N ILE A 20 17.62 5.68 8.54
CA ILE A 20 16.88 5.52 9.80
C ILE A 20 17.74 4.77 10.82
N ALA A 21 18.42 3.70 10.37
CA ALA A 21 19.32 2.93 11.22
C ALA A 21 20.51 3.78 11.71
N GLU A 22 21.10 4.59 10.82
CA GLU A 22 22.18 5.52 11.18
C GLU A 22 21.72 6.58 12.20
N ARG A 23 20.48 7.08 12.07
CA ARG A 23 19.88 8.02 13.03
C ARG A 23 19.67 7.40 14.40
N LEU A 24 19.19 6.16 14.46
CA LEU A 24 19.01 5.40 15.71
C LEU A 24 20.34 5.07 16.40
N ASP A 25 21.38 4.74 15.63
CA ASP A 25 22.72 4.51 16.17
C ASP A 25 23.33 5.79 16.76
N GLN A 26 23.07 6.94 16.13
CA GLN A 26 23.57 8.24 16.58
C GLN A 26 22.76 8.81 17.76
N ASP A 27 21.44 8.65 17.75
CA ASP A 27 20.54 9.03 18.84
C ASP A 27 19.47 7.95 19.10
N PRO A 28 19.73 7.01 20.02
CA PRO A 28 18.78 5.95 20.35
C PRO A 28 17.57 6.44 21.14
N ALA A 29 17.50 7.73 21.49
CA ALA A 29 16.33 8.34 22.12
C ALA A 29 15.42 9.06 21.10
N ASP A 30 15.79 9.14 19.82
CA ASP A 30 14.96 9.72 18.76
C ASP A 30 13.70 8.89 18.56
N GLU A 31 12.56 9.41 19.03
CA GLU A 31 11.25 8.76 18.94
C GLU A 31 10.76 8.67 17.49
N ASP A 32 11.13 9.62 16.62
CA ASP A 32 10.74 9.60 15.22
C ASP A 32 11.49 8.46 14.50
N ALA A 33 12.80 8.32 14.76
CA ALA A 33 13.60 7.23 14.16
C ALA A 33 13.14 5.83 14.63
N LYS A 34 12.75 5.68 15.90
CA LYS A 34 12.14 4.43 16.41
C LYS A 34 10.82 4.12 15.75
N LEU A 35 9.96 5.12 15.58
CA LEU A 35 8.66 4.95 14.92
C LEU A 35 8.87 4.50 13.48
N ASP A 36 9.75 5.18 12.75
CA ASP A 36 10.05 4.86 11.35
C ASP A 36 10.59 3.41 11.23
N HIS A 37 11.52 3.00 12.10
CA HIS A 37 12.04 1.62 12.14
C HIS A 37 10.95 0.59 12.47
N GLY A 38 10.09 0.88 13.45
CA GLY A 38 8.99 0.00 13.83
C GLY A 38 7.92 -0.13 12.73
N LEU A 39 7.70 0.95 11.95
CA LEU A 39 6.83 0.91 10.79
C LEU A 39 7.39 -0.01 9.71
N ASP A 40 8.69 0.09 9.40
CA ASP A 40 9.38 -0.77 8.44
C ASP A 40 9.33 -2.26 8.83
N GLU A 41 9.48 -2.58 10.12
CA GLU A 41 9.37 -3.96 10.63
C GLU A 41 7.93 -4.49 10.67
N SER A 42 6.95 -3.61 10.85
CA SER A 42 5.53 -3.98 10.97
C SER A 42 4.83 -4.17 9.62
N MET A 43 5.42 -3.65 8.55
CA MET A 43 4.91 -3.84 7.19
C MET A 43 5.27 -5.25 6.72
N ASP A 44 4.32 -6.15 6.88
CA ASP A 44 4.43 -7.52 6.43
C ASP A 44 4.53 -7.58 4.90
N ALA A 45 5.74 -7.83 4.38
CA ALA A 45 5.94 -8.19 2.99
C ALA A 45 5.26 -9.53 2.60
N SER A 46 4.52 -10.17 3.52
CA SER A 46 3.70 -11.35 3.25
C SER A 46 2.33 -11.07 2.63
N ASP A 47 1.97 -9.83 2.33
CA ASP A 47 0.87 -9.61 1.39
C ASP A 47 1.21 -10.36 0.10
N PRO A 48 0.54 -11.48 -0.20
CA PRO A 48 0.87 -12.25 -1.38
C PRO A 48 0.65 -11.31 -2.58
N PRO A 49 1.50 -11.39 -3.62
CA PRO A 49 1.23 -10.62 -4.82
C PRO A 49 -0.20 -10.93 -5.23
N SER A 50 -1.06 -9.90 -5.24
CA SER A 50 -2.43 -10.00 -5.76
C SER A 50 -2.34 -10.24 -7.26
N ILE A 51 -2.01 -11.47 -7.62
CA ILE A 51 -2.12 -12.01 -8.95
C ILE A 51 -3.61 -12.35 -9.10
N ALA A 52 -4.40 -11.32 -9.41
CA ALA A 52 -5.66 -11.56 -10.10
C ALA A 52 -5.25 -12.08 -11.48
N GLN A 53 -5.23 -13.40 -11.67
CA GLN A 53 -5.08 -13.98 -12.99
C GLN A 53 -6.22 -13.41 -13.85
N PRO A 54 -5.95 -12.59 -14.87
CA PRO A 54 -6.98 -12.30 -15.85
C PRO A 54 -7.38 -13.65 -16.41
N GLY A 55 -8.66 -14.00 -16.25
CA GLY A 55 -9.19 -15.30 -16.62
C GLY A 55 -8.81 -15.71 -18.04
N ASN A 56 -8.93 -17.00 -18.31
CA ASN A 56 -8.66 -17.66 -19.58
C ASN A 56 -9.62 -17.17 -20.69
N GLY A 57 -9.53 -15.90 -21.07
CA GLY A 57 -10.46 -15.25 -21.98
C GLY A 57 -10.41 -13.75 -21.76
N THR A 58 -10.02 -13.02 -22.80
CA THR A 58 -10.02 -11.56 -22.95
C THR A 58 -11.38 -10.87 -22.72
N ASP A 59 -12.38 -11.62 -22.30
CA ASP A 59 -13.75 -11.16 -22.14
C ASP A 59 -14.06 -10.97 -20.65
N PRO A 60 -14.74 -9.88 -20.27
CA PRO A 60 -15.29 -9.73 -18.93
C PRO A 60 -16.06 -10.99 -18.53
N ALA A 61 -15.95 -11.38 -17.25
CA ALA A 61 -16.79 -12.44 -16.71
C ALA A 61 -18.26 -12.17 -17.09
N PRO A 62 -19.02 -13.19 -17.53
CA PRO A 62 -20.43 -12.99 -17.88
C PRO A 62 -21.13 -12.34 -16.69
N SER A 63 -21.84 -11.24 -16.94
CA SER A 63 -22.58 -10.56 -15.88
C SER A 63 -23.49 -11.56 -15.19
N SER A 64 -23.58 -11.46 -13.86
CA SER A 64 -24.41 -12.34 -13.04
C SER A 64 -25.90 -12.02 -13.23
N GLY A 65 -26.41 -12.07 -14.47
CA GLY A 65 -27.82 -12.04 -14.84
C GLY A 65 -28.72 -11.09 -14.06
N TYR A 66 -28.22 -9.91 -13.62
CA TYR A 66 -28.94 -9.07 -12.68
C TYR A 66 -30.27 -8.63 -13.30
N ASP A 67 -31.37 -9.16 -12.76
CA ASP A 67 -32.72 -8.81 -13.16
C ASP A 67 -33.27 -7.78 -12.17
N ALA A 68 -33.39 -6.54 -12.63
CA ALA A 68 -33.86 -5.43 -11.83
C ALA A 68 -35.33 -5.61 -11.35
N GLU A 69 -36.16 -6.38 -12.05
CA GLU A 69 -37.52 -6.67 -11.61
C GLU A 69 -37.56 -7.74 -10.53
N GLU A 70 -36.80 -8.83 -10.67
CA GLU A 70 -36.71 -9.87 -9.65
C GLU A 70 -36.14 -9.33 -8.33
N GLU A 71 -35.08 -8.52 -8.38
CA GLU A 71 -34.47 -7.94 -7.18
C GLU A 71 -35.40 -6.96 -6.45
N ARG A 72 -36.21 -6.19 -7.19
CA ARG A 72 -37.26 -5.33 -6.61
C ARG A 72 -38.38 -6.12 -5.94
N GLN A 73 -38.66 -7.34 -6.39
CA GLN A 73 -39.64 -8.22 -5.77
C GLN A 73 -39.10 -8.88 -4.51
N ARG A 74 -37.79 -9.20 -4.47
CA ARG A 74 -37.09 -9.76 -3.30
C ARG A 74 -36.90 -8.76 -2.17
N CYS A 75 -36.92 -7.46 -2.47
CA CYS A 75 -36.76 -6.37 -1.50
C CYS A 75 -38.09 -5.94 -0.80
N LYS A 76 -39.13 -6.78 -0.85
CA LYS A 76 -40.41 -6.60 -0.14
C LYS A 76 -40.47 -7.52 1.07
#